data_AF-A0A067CZ02-F1
#
_entry.id   AF-A0A067CZ02-F1
#
_cell.length_a   1.000
_cell.length_b   1.000
_cell.length_c   1.000
_cell.angle_alpha   90.00
_cell.angle_beta   90.00
_cell.angle_gamma   90.00
#
_symmetry.space_group_name_H-M   'P 1'
#
loop_
_entity.id
_entity.type
_entity.pdbx_description
1 polymer ?
#
loop_
_entity_poly.entity_id
_entity_poly.type
_entity_poly.pdbx_seq_one_letter_code
_entity_poly.pdbx_strand_id
1 'polypeptide(L)'
;MSHVAQKKLTQLYGEYNHVQFPLTKDEPYRATLKTNAAQTCATIWLESKKTKLQWECVIQDLSKLMTTELALPNAVVLRAIKASAKLSSASKVDLTMEKDMLALDLAIHLSPVWTATYRFEMTPIEVKLVDILEARIRDLEEANARPRVAFCTLTTIAQTDANNIDSCVCEWTVSSSHEAAALVRIDENDKSSIVVLQPGLYHIHCTLTTLTAVTGEITLYVDEADVGTAPYTCYKPNEDEASWYFQVDVSHIAQLAAGAHIGLDGDSNDIAIPGSMTIRKLQQGAF
;
A
#
# COMPACT_ATOMS: atom_id res chain seq x y z
N MET A 1 4.05 -14.37 -30.11
CA MET A 1 2.63 -14.20 -30.50
C MET A 1 1.71 -13.77 -29.34
N SER A 2 2.09 -13.95 -28.06
CA SER A 2 1.30 -13.56 -26.87
C SER A 2 1.10 -12.04 -26.70
N HIS A 3 2.13 -11.23 -26.97
CA HIS A 3 2.08 -9.77 -26.77
C HIS A 3 1.05 -9.03 -27.64
N VAL A 4 0.78 -9.51 -28.87
CA VAL A 4 -0.17 -8.86 -29.79
C VAL A 4 -1.62 -9.13 -29.38
N ALA A 5 -1.91 -10.35 -28.93
CA ALA A 5 -3.23 -10.73 -28.43
C ALA A 5 -3.59 -9.94 -27.15
N GLN A 6 -2.62 -9.77 -26.24
CA GLN A 6 -2.81 -9.05 -24.98
C GLN A 6 -3.00 -7.53 -25.18
N LYS A 7 -2.33 -6.94 -26.19
CA LYS A 7 -2.54 -5.54 -26.61
C LYS A 7 -3.92 -5.30 -27.24
N LYS A 8 -4.47 -6.31 -27.93
CA LYS A 8 -5.78 -6.26 -28.58
C LYS A 8 -6.92 -6.37 -27.56
N LEU A 9 -6.76 -7.19 -26.52
CA LEU A 9 -7.71 -7.34 -25.41
C LEU A 9 -7.83 -6.08 -24.53
N THR A 10 -6.70 -5.45 -24.18
CA THR A 10 -6.68 -4.19 -23.39
C THR A 10 -7.31 -3.00 -24.12
N GLN A 11 -7.36 -3.04 -25.46
CA GLN A 11 -8.11 -2.04 -26.24
C GLN A 11 -9.62 -2.23 -26.21
N LEU A 12 -10.11 -3.45 -25.95
CA LEU A 12 -11.52 -3.80 -26.00
C LEU A 12 -12.17 -3.84 -24.61
N TYR A 13 -11.36 -4.09 -23.58
CA TYR A 13 -11.81 -4.21 -22.21
C TYR A 13 -11.07 -3.23 -21.29
N GLY A 14 -11.81 -2.51 -20.46
CA GLY A 14 -11.29 -1.74 -19.34
C GLY A 14 -11.97 -2.17 -18.06
N GLU A 15 -11.18 -2.52 -17.04
CA GLU A 15 -11.67 -2.81 -15.69
C GLU A 15 -10.96 -1.89 -14.72
N TYR A 16 -11.74 -1.27 -13.84
CA TYR A 16 -11.29 -0.27 -12.90
C TYR A 16 -11.87 -0.62 -11.53
N ASN A 17 -11.01 -1.12 -10.64
CA ASN A 17 -11.42 -1.59 -9.31
C ASN A 17 -11.72 -0.46 -8.32
N HIS A 18 -11.30 0.76 -8.66
CA HIS A 18 -11.50 1.95 -7.85
C HIS A 18 -11.56 3.18 -8.75
N VAL A 19 -12.76 3.74 -8.90
CA VAL A 19 -13.04 5.00 -9.60
C VAL A 19 -13.76 5.92 -8.62
N GLN A 20 -13.30 7.16 -8.53
CA GLN A 20 -13.99 8.22 -7.81
C GLN A 20 -14.43 9.27 -8.81
N PHE A 21 -15.72 9.61 -8.77
CA PHE A 21 -16.27 10.66 -9.62
C PHE A 21 -16.33 11.98 -8.83
N PRO A 22 -15.99 13.13 -9.44
CA PRO A 22 -15.86 14.39 -8.70
C PRO A 22 -17.12 14.85 -7.95
N LEU A 23 -18.34 14.50 -8.40
CA LEU A 23 -19.58 14.84 -7.69
C LEU A 23 -19.96 13.82 -6.61
N THR A 24 -19.36 12.64 -6.60
CA THR A 24 -19.62 11.56 -5.62
C THR A 24 -18.37 11.20 -4.82
N LYS A 25 -17.67 12.21 -4.30
CA LYS A 25 -16.34 12.08 -3.67
C LYS A 25 -16.28 11.06 -2.52
N ASP A 26 -17.38 10.83 -1.83
CA ASP A 26 -17.45 9.94 -0.67
C ASP A 26 -17.78 8.48 -1.02
N GLU A 27 -17.94 8.16 -2.31
CA GLU A 27 -18.35 6.84 -2.76
C GLU A 27 -17.41 6.31 -3.86
N PRO A 28 -16.59 5.29 -3.56
CA PRO A 28 -15.80 4.65 -4.59
C PRO A 28 -16.63 3.64 -5.38
N TYR A 29 -16.38 3.60 -6.68
CA TYR A 29 -17.05 2.71 -7.62
C TYR A 29 -16.07 1.70 -8.22
N ARG A 30 -16.59 0.55 -8.61
CA ARG A 30 -15.96 -0.38 -9.54
C ARG A 30 -16.61 -0.18 -10.90
N ALA A 31 -15.81 -0.12 -11.96
CA ALA A 31 -16.31 0.14 -13.30
C ALA A 31 -15.75 -0.87 -14.31
N THR A 32 -16.58 -1.31 -15.25
CA THR A 32 -16.09 -2.01 -16.44
C THR A 32 -16.62 -1.36 -17.71
N LEU A 33 -15.78 -1.36 -18.74
CA LEU A 33 -16.13 -0.91 -20.08
C LEU A 33 -15.74 -2.02 -21.06
N LYS A 34 -16.75 -2.63 -21.67
CA LYS A 34 -16.60 -3.66 -22.71
C LYS A 34 -16.97 -3.06 -24.05
N THR A 35 -16.14 -3.22 -25.07
CA THR A 35 -16.44 -2.75 -26.43
C THR A 35 -16.39 -3.92 -27.41
N ASN A 36 -17.20 -3.86 -28.48
CA ASN A 36 -17.04 -4.81 -29.58
C ASN A 36 -15.73 -4.57 -30.35
N ALA A 37 -15.32 -5.53 -31.18
CA ALA A 37 -14.06 -5.46 -31.93
C ALA A 37 -13.95 -4.23 -32.85
N ALA A 38 -15.10 -3.76 -33.37
CA ALA A 38 -15.18 -2.57 -34.22
C ALA A 38 -15.24 -1.25 -33.44
N GLN A 39 -15.34 -1.29 -32.10
CA GLN A 39 -15.50 -0.12 -31.23
C GLN A 39 -16.69 0.78 -31.61
N THR A 40 -17.76 0.17 -32.13
CA THR A 40 -19.00 0.86 -32.48
C THR A 40 -20.04 0.78 -31.37
N CYS A 41 -19.99 -0.29 -30.57
CA CYS A 41 -20.90 -0.55 -29.46
C CYS A 41 -20.10 -0.82 -28.18
N ALA A 42 -20.69 -0.50 -27.04
CA ALA A 42 -20.06 -0.70 -25.75
C ALA A 42 -21.08 -0.97 -24.63
N THR A 43 -20.60 -1.55 -23.55
CA THR A 43 -21.35 -1.72 -22.30
C THR A 43 -20.53 -1.12 -21.18
N ILE A 44 -21.13 -0.19 -20.45
CA ILE A 44 -20.59 0.39 -19.22
C ILE A 44 -21.33 -0.29 -18.07
N TRP A 45 -20.59 -0.83 -17.12
CA TRP A 45 -21.13 -1.35 -15.87
C TRP A 45 -20.47 -0.66 -14.69
N LEU A 46 -21.26 -0.31 -13.68
CA LEU A 46 -20.83 0.34 -12.46
C LEU A 46 -21.38 -0.40 -11.24
N GLU A 47 -20.55 -0.56 -10.22
CA GLU A 47 -20.95 -1.02 -8.88
C GLU A 47 -20.47 0.01 -7.85
N SER A 48 -21.36 0.42 -6.95
CA SER A 48 -20.92 1.13 -5.74
C SER A 48 -20.24 0.15 -4.79
N LYS A 49 -18.99 0.41 -4.40
CA LYS A 49 -18.33 -0.43 -3.38
C LYS A 49 -18.96 -0.26 -1.99
N LYS A 50 -19.68 0.85 -1.76
CA LYS A 50 -20.33 1.16 -0.49
C LYS A 50 -21.69 0.47 -0.35
N THR A 51 -22.59 0.64 -1.31
CA THR A 51 -23.97 0.13 -1.23
C THR A 51 -24.15 -1.21 -1.94
N LYS A 52 -23.22 -1.59 -2.82
CA LYS A 52 -23.28 -2.77 -3.69
C LYS A 52 -24.40 -2.75 -4.73
N LEU A 53 -25.04 -1.60 -4.91
CA LEU A 53 -25.93 -1.35 -6.03
C LEU A 53 -25.14 -1.35 -7.34
N GLN A 54 -25.77 -1.83 -8.40
CA GLN A 54 -25.17 -2.01 -9.72
C GLN A 54 -26.02 -1.34 -10.78
N TRP A 55 -25.36 -0.80 -11.80
CA TRP A 55 -26.01 -0.21 -12.95
C TRP A 55 -25.28 -0.55 -14.25
N GLU A 56 -26.02 -0.58 -15.35
CA GLU A 56 -25.49 -0.83 -16.69
C GLU A 56 -26.04 0.16 -17.72
N CYS A 57 -25.19 0.55 -18.67
CA CYS A 57 -25.59 1.25 -19.88
C CYS A 57 -25.08 0.50 -21.10
N VAL A 58 -26.02 0.11 -21.98
CA VAL A 58 -25.71 -0.54 -23.26
C VAL A 58 -25.75 0.49 -24.38
N ILE A 59 -24.60 0.76 -24.96
CA ILE A 59 -24.38 1.72 -26.03
C ILE A 59 -24.43 1.00 -27.37
N GLN A 60 -25.55 1.15 -28.07
CA GLN A 60 -25.71 0.67 -29.45
C GLN A 60 -25.34 1.74 -30.48
N ASP A 61 -25.57 3.01 -30.14
CA ASP A 61 -25.35 4.15 -31.02
C ASP A 61 -25.01 5.39 -30.18
N LEU A 62 -23.75 5.83 -30.25
CA LEU A 62 -23.25 6.99 -29.49
C LEU A 62 -23.86 8.31 -29.94
N SER A 63 -24.35 8.40 -31.18
CA SER A 63 -24.93 9.65 -31.70
C SER A 63 -26.22 10.00 -30.97
N LYS A 64 -26.96 9.00 -30.48
CA LYS A 64 -28.21 9.19 -29.70
C LYS A 64 -27.97 9.64 -28.26
N LEU A 65 -26.74 9.53 -27.78
CA LEU A 65 -26.34 9.84 -26.41
C LEU A 65 -25.67 11.22 -26.30
N MET A 66 -25.55 11.94 -27.42
CA MET A 66 -24.98 13.28 -27.47
C MET A 66 -25.96 14.29 -26.88
N THR A 67 -25.44 15.25 -26.12
CA THR A 67 -26.20 16.41 -25.64
C THR A 67 -25.78 17.70 -26.35
N THR A 68 -24.83 17.62 -27.28
CA THR A 68 -24.36 18.71 -28.16
C THR A 68 -24.41 18.30 -29.63
N GLU A 69 -24.39 19.26 -30.54
CA GLU A 69 -24.37 19.02 -32.00
C GLU A 69 -23.03 18.48 -32.53
N LEU A 70 -21.99 18.41 -31.69
CA LEU A 70 -20.66 18.00 -32.08
C LEU A 70 -20.46 16.47 -31.97
N ALA A 71 -20.66 15.77 -33.08
CA ALA A 71 -20.44 14.33 -33.15
C ALA A 71 -18.95 13.97 -33.27
N LEU A 72 -18.46 13.19 -32.31
CA LEU A 72 -17.11 12.62 -32.36
C LEU A 72 -17.16 11.15 -32.79
N PRO A 73 -16.09 10.63 -33.44
CA PRO A 73 -16.01 9.22 -33.76
C PRO A 73 -16.13 8.35 -32.50
N ASN A 74 -16.87 7.24 -32.58
CA ASN A 74 -17.12 6.34 -31.44
C ASN A 74 -15.84 5.92 -30.71
N ALA A 75 -14.79 5.61 -31.47
CA ALA A 75 -13.49 5.24 -30.91
C ALA A 75 -12.86 6.35 -30.05
N VAL A 76 -13.08 7.63 -30.37
CA VAL A 76 -12.60 8.78 -29.58
C VAL A 76 -13.37 8.88 -28.27
N VAL A 77 -14.70 8.76 -28.31
CA VAL A 77 -15.56 8.82 -27.13
C VAL A 77 -15.23 7.68 -26.17
N LEU A 78 -15.16 6.44 -26.68
CA LEU A 78 -14.83 5.26 -25.87
C LEU A 78 -13.42 5.35 -25.28
N ARG A 79 -12.45 5.91 -26.03
CA ARG A 79 -11.12 6.18 -25.51
C ARG A 79 -11.14 7.23 -24.40
N ALA A 80 -11.96 8.29 -24.53
CA ALA A 80 -12.10 9.31 -23.51
C ALA A 80 -12.68 8.73 -22.21
N ILE A 81 -13.70 7.86 -22.28
CA ILE A 81 -14.24 7.15 -21.10
C ILE A 81 -13.14 6.29 -20.44
N LYS A 82 -12.33 5.60 -21.23
CA LYS A 82 -11.21 4.80 -20.69
C LYS A 82 -10.13 5.65 -20.02
N ALA A 83 -9.88 6.85 -20.56
CA ALA A 83 -8.83 7.75 -20.09
C ALA A 83 -9.26 8.60 -18.89
N SER A 84 -10.53 8.98 -18.81
CA SER A 84 -11.09 9.74 -17.68
C SER A 84 -11.10 8.92 -16.40
N ALA A 85 -11.35 7.61 -16.48
CA ALA A 85 -11.17 6.68 -15.38
C ALA A 85 -9.70 6.60 -14.88
N LYS A 86 -8.74 7.15 -15.64
CA LYS A 86 -7.31 7.27 -15.29
C LYS A 86 -6.86 8.71 -15.01
N LEU A 87 -7.79 9.64 -14.74
CA LEU A 87 -7.51 11.03 -14.33
C LEU A 87 -6.73 11.89 -15.36
N SER A 88 -6.96 11.72 -16.67
CA SER A 88 -6.36 12.62 -17.69
C SER A 88 -7.18 13.92 -17.89
N SER A 89 -6.49 15.05 -18.05
CA SER A 89 -7.04 16.42 -17.99
C SER A 89 -7.91 16.89 -19.17
N ALA A 90 -7.97 16.15 -20.28
CA ALA A 90 -8.71 16.60 -21.49
C ALA A 90 -10.21 16.22 -21.49
N SER A 91 -10.63 15.28 -20.64
CA SER A 91 -12.00 14.79 -20.57
C SER A 91 -12.47 14.66 -19.13
N LYS A 92 -13.63 15.23 -18.81
CA LYS A 92 -14.27 15.09 -17.50
C LYS A 92 -15.34 14.02 -17.57
N VAL A 93 -15.34 13.12 -16.60
CA VAL A 93 -16.41 12.14 -16.41
C VAL A 93 -16.92 12.24 -14.99
N ASP A 94 -18.23 12.28 -14.84
CA ASP A 94 -18.89 12.35 -13.54
C ASP A 94 -20.18 11.52 -13.50
N LEU A 95 -20.68 11.29 -12.29
CA LEU A 95 -21.98 10.68 -12.06
C LEU A 95 -22.97 11.74 -11.61
N THR A 96 -24.13 11.78 -12.27
CA THR A 96 -25.26 12.59 -11.86
C THR A 96 -26.48 11.73 -11.61
N MET A 97 -27.32 12.18 -10.68
CA MET A 97 -28.58 11.52 -10.37
C MET A 97 -29.71 12.49 -10.71
N GLU A 98 -30.57 12.09 -11.64
CA GLU A 98 -31.69 12.89 -12.10
C GLU A 98 -32.96 12.03 -12.09
N LYS A 99 -33.99 12.47 -11.36
CA LYS A 99 -35.29 11.77 -11.27
C LYS A 99 -35.14 10.27 -10.94
N ASP A 100 -34.29 9.96 -9.96
CA ASP A 100 -33.95 8.60 -9.51
C ASP A 100 -33.23 7.72 -10.55
N MET A 101 -32.80 8.28 -11.67
CA MET A 101 -31.92 7.60 -12.61
C MET A 101 -30.49 8.11 -12.47
N LEU A 102 -29.57 7.15 -12.35
CA LEU A 102 -28.14 7.42 -12.39
C LEU A 102 -27.72 7.61 -13.85
N ALA A 103 -26.89 8.61 -14.12
CA ALA A 103 -26.29 8.84 -15.43
C ALA A 103 -24.79 9.11 -15.30
N LEU A 104 -24.03 8.62 -16.28
CA LEU A 104 -22.64 8.99 -16.46
C LEU A 104 -22.57 10.14 -17.46
N ASP A 105 -22.04 11.28 -17.06
CA ASP A 105 -21.84 12.43 -17.93
C ASP A 105 -20.37 12.51 -18.36
N LEU A 106 -20.15 12.64 -19.66
CA LEU A 106 -18.83 12.79 -20.26
C LEU A 106 -18.75 14.13 -21.00
N ALA A 107 -17.76 14.94 -20.65
CA ALA A 107 -17.40 16.15 -21.38
C ALA A 107 -15.99 16.02 -21.94
N ILE A 108 -15.84 16.15 -23.25
CA ILE A 108 -14.55 16.11 -23.96
C ILE A 108 -14.24 17.52 -24.45
N HIS A 109 -13.17 18.12 -23.93
CA HIS A 109 -12.73 19.45 -24.34
C HIS A 109 -11.79 19.33 -25.55
N LEU A 110 -12.23 19.82 -26.71
CA LEU A 110 -11.41 19.84 -27.94
C LEU A 110 -10.68 21.18 -28.10
N SER A 111 -11.27 22.26 -27.59
CA SER A 111 -10.69 23.60 -27.50
C SER A 111 -11.30 24.33 -26.30
N PRO A 112 -10.79 25.51 -25.92
CA PRO A 112 -11.38 26.32 -24.85
C PRO A 112 -12.86 26.68 -25.07
N VAL A 113 -13.33 26.65 -26.33
CA VAL A 113 -14.69 27.03 -26.71
C VAL A 113 -15.52 25.81 -27.10
N TRP A 114 -14.90 24.69 -27.50
CA TRP A 114 -15.60 23.52 -28.03
C TRP A 114 -15.51 22.33 -27.07
N THR A 115 -16.67 21.93 -26.57
CA THR A 115 -16.84 20.76 -25.71
C THR A 115 -17.92 19.86 -26.30
N ALA A 116 -17.58 18.60 -26.54
CA ALA A 116 -18.57 17.58 -26.89
C ALA A 116 -19.05 16.91 -25.61
N THR A 117 -20.37 16.84 -25.41
CA THR A 117 -20.95 16.23 -24.20
C THR A 117 -21.85 15.04 -24.54
N TYR A 118 -21.75 14.02 -23.70
CA TYR A 118 -22.47 12.77 -23.81
C TYR A 118 -23.07 12.41 -22.46
N ARG A 119 -24.28 11.85 -22.46
CA ARG A 119 -24.97 11.37 -21.27
C ARG A 119 -25.34 9.91 -21.45
N PHE A 120 -24.88 9.07 -20.54
CA PHE A 120 -25.14 7.63 -20.53
C PHE A 120 -26.11 7.33 -19.39
N GLU A 121 -27.39 7.20 -19.70
CA GLU A 121 -28.40 6.78 -18.73
C GLU A 121 -28.13 5.34 -18.30
N MET A 122 -27.99 5.14 -16.98
CA MET A 122 -27.63 3.86 -16.39
C MET A 122 -28.87 3.17 -15.85
N THR A 123 -29.15 1.97 -16.35
CA THR A 123 -30.26 1.14 -15.88
C THR A 123 -29.84 0.40 -14.61
N PRO A 124 -30.62 0.48 -13.51
CA PRO A 124 -30.35 -0.31 -12.31
C PRO A 124 -30.42 -1.82 -12.60
N ILE A 125 -29.46 -2.56 -12.07
CA ILE A 125 -29.49 -4.03 -12.07
C ILE A 125 -30.07 -4.48 -10.73
N GLU A 126 -31.03 -5.40 -10.76
CA GLU A 126 -31.51 -6.07 -9.56
C GLU A 126 -30.38 -6.91 -8.95
N VAL A 127 -29.95 -6.57 -7.74
CA VAL A 127 -28.88 -7.26 -7.03
C VAL A 127 -29.48 -8.13 -5.93
N LYS A 128 -29.23 -9.45 -5.97
CA LYS A 128 -29.70 -10.36 -4.92
C LYS A 128 -28.76 -10.32 -3.73
N LEU A 129 -29.23 -10.77 -2.58
CA LEU A 129 -28.41 -10.83 -1.36
C LEU A 129 -27.11 -11.61 -1.56
N VAL A 130 -27.16 -12.71 -2.32
CA VAL A 130 -25.97 -13.53 -2.64
C VAL A 130 -24.94 -12.69 -3.40
N ASP A 131 -25.37 -11.91 -4.40
CA ASP A 131 -24.48 -11.06 -5.19
C ASP A 131 -23.84 -9.96 -4.32
N ILE A 132 -24.59 -9.41 -3.35
CA ILE A 132 -24.06 -8.45 -2.37
C ILE A 132 -22.97 -9.11 -1.51
N LEU A 133 -23.23 -10.32 -0.99
CA LEU A 133 -22.28 -11.04 -0.15
C LEU A 133 -21.00 -11.37 -0.93
N GLU A 134 -21.12 -11.86 -2.15
CA GLU A 134 -19.97 -12.10 -3.03
C GLU A 134 -19.20 -10.80 -3.32
N ALA A 135 -19.90 -9.70 -3.58
CA ALA A 135 -19.26 -8.39 -3.78
C ALA A 135 -18.55 -7.87 -2.52
N ARG A 136 -19.04 -8.20 -1.33
CA ARG A 136 -18.37 -7.87 -0.06
C ARG A 136 -17.16 -8.75 0.20
N ILE A 137 -17.25 -10.05 -0.06
CA ILE A 137 -16.12 -10.98 0.08
C ILE A 137 -14.98 -10.54 -0.84
N ARG A 138 -15.27 -10.26 -2.11
CA ARG A 138 -14.27 -9.75 -3.07
C ARG A 138 -13.60 -8.45 -2.59
N ASP A 139 -14.37 -7.52 -2.02
CA ASP A 139 -13.80 -6.28 -1.49
C ASP A 139 -12.91 -6.52 -0.26
N LEU A 140 -13.27 -7.47 0.61
CA LEU A 140 -12.43 -7.87 1.75
C LEU A 140 -11.15 -8.56 1.28
N GLU A 141 -11.25 -9.44 0.29
CA GLU A 141 -10.09 -10.07 -0.34
C GLU A 141 -9.18 -9.03 -1.00
N GLU A 142 -9.73 -8.05 -1.72
CA GLU A 142 -8.96 -6.94 -2.31
C GLU A 142 -8.27 -6.09 -1.23
N ALA A 143 -8.96 -5.79 -0.12
CA ALA A 143 -8.39 -5.05 1.00
C ALA A 143 -7.26 -5.83 1.70
N ASN A 144 -7.36 -7.16 1.75
CA ASN A 144 -6.33 -8.03 2.32
C ASN A 144 -5.19 -8.36 1.36
N ALA A 145 -5.43 -8.32 0.04
CA ALA A 145 -4.41 -8.53 -0.99
C ALA A 145 -3.45 -7.34 -1.15
N ARG A 146 -3.78 -6.17 -0.60
CA ARG A 146 -2.80 -5.09 -0.45
C ARG A 146 -1.68 -5.61 0.45
N PRO A 147 -0.40 -5.55 0.05
CA PRO A 147 0.70 -5.95 0.91
C PRO A 147 0.65 -5.07 2.15
N ARG A 148 0.05 -5.60 3.22
CA ARG A 148 0.19 -5.03 4.54
C ARG A 148 1.65 -5.23 4.84
N VAL A 149 2.39 -4.13 4.76
CA VAL A 149 3.69 -4.08 5.39
C VAL A 149 3.42 -4.34 6.86
N ALA A 150 3.61 -5.60 7.26
CA ALA A 150 3.65 -5.95 8.65
C ALA A 150 4.97 -5.38 9.17
N PHE A 151 4.90 -4.67 10.28
CA PHE A 151 6.07 -4.26 11.02
C PHE A 151 5.83 -4.53 12.50
N CYS A 152 6.91 -4.69 13.24
CA CYS A 152 6.87 -4.74 14.69
C CYS A 152 8.02 -3.89 15.24
N THR A 153 7.80 -3.30 16.40
CA THR A 153 8.83 -2.59 17.14
C THR A 153 9.12 -3.33 18.44
N LEU A 154 10.39 -3.60 18.65
CA LEU A 154 10.96 -4.18 19.86
C LEU A 154 11.65 -3.06 20.62
N THR A 155 11.60 -3.11 21.95
CA THR A 155 12.25 -2.15 22.84
C THR A 155 13.17 -2.87 23.80
N THR A 156 14.33 -2.30 24.09
CA THR A 156 15.26 -2.88 25.06
C THR A 156 14.74 -2.72 26.49
N ILE A 157 14.97 -3.71 27.36
CA ILE A 157 14.84 -3.53 28.81
C ILE A 157 16.18 -3.04 29.34
N ALA A 158 16.20 -1.90 30.03
CA ALA A 158 17.40 -1.46 30.74
C ALA A 158 17.65 -2.43 31.92
N GLN A 159 18.73 -3.22 31.85
CA GLN A 159 19.22 -3.98 33.00
C GLN A 159 20.12 -3.08 33.86
N THR A 160 19.76 -2.93 35.14
CA THR A 160 20.50 -2.12 36.12
C THR A 160 21.40 -2.94 37.05
N ASP A 161 21.77 -4.17 36.64
CA ASP A 161 22.59 -5.03 37.48
C ASP A 161 24.08 -4.67 37.36
N ALA A 162 24.51 -3.75 38.20
CA ALA A 162 25.87 -3.18 38.27
C ALA A 162 27.01 -4.19 38.54
N ASN A 163 26.71 -5.49 38.65
CA ASN A 163 27.67 -6.53 39.05
C ASN A 163 28.06 -7.50 37.92
N ASN A 164 27.53 -7.34 36.70
CA ASN A 164 27.89 -8.19 35.56
C ASN A 164 28.26 -7.32 34.35
N ILE A 165 29.53 -6.94 34.28
CA ILE A 165 30.09 -5.95 33.33
C ILE A 165 30.53 -6.62 32.00
N ASP A 166 30.48 -7.94 31.89
CA ASP A 166 31.23 -8.67 30.86
C ASP A 166 30.52 -8.87 29.50
N SER A 167 29.27 -8.41 29.32
CA SER A 167 28.67 -8.30 27.98
C SER A 167 27.40 -7.44 28.00
N CYS A 168 27.35 -6.38 27.20
CA CYS A 168 26.14 -5.56 27.05
C CYS A 168 25.10 -6.31 26.19
N VAL A 169 24.33 -7.20 26.83
CA VAL A 169 23.28 -7.97 26.16
C VAL A 169 22.00 -7.12 26.09
N CYS A 170 21.62 -6.67 24.89
CA CYS A 170 20.35 -5.99 24.69
C CYS A 170 19.19 -6.99 24.83
N GLU A 171 18.50 -7.04 25.98
CA GLU A 171 17.27 -7.82 26.10
C GLU A 171 16.09 -7.11 25.45
N TRP A 172 15.40 -7.79 24.53
CA TRP A 172 14.25 -7.23 23.83
C TRP A 172 12.92 -7.50 24.54
N THR A 173 11.98 -6.59 24.35
CA THR A 173 10.56 -6.76 24.65
C THR A 173 9.71 -6.33 23.49
N VAL A 174 8.55 -6.96 23.35
CA VAL A 174 7.58 -6.63 22.32
C VAL A 174 6.54 -5.66 22.89
N SER A 175 6.37 -4.50 22.24
CA SER A 175 5.33 -3.54 22.66
C SER A 175 3.91 -3.98 22.29
N SER A 176 3.75 -4.79 21.23
CA SER A 176 2.47 -5.28 20.69
C SER A 176 2.58 -6.76 20.30
N SER A 177 2.12 -7.65 21.19
CA SER A 177 2.30 -9.10 21.03
C SER A 177 1.63 -9.67 19.77
N HIS A 178 0.51 -9.08 19.34
CA HIS A 178 -0.23 -9.51 18.15
C HIS A 178 0.51 -9.14 16.85
N GLU A 179 1.16 -7.98 16.78
CA GLU A 179 1.90 -7.54 15.58
C GLU A 179 3.24 -8.26 15.45
N ALA A 180 3.95 -8.48 16.56
CA ALA A 180 5.19 -9.24 16.55
C ALA A 180 4.96 -10.72 16.24
N ALA A 181 3.95 -11.38 16.84
CA ALA A 181 3.69 -12.81 16.64
C ALA A 181 3.43 -13.21 15.18
N ALA A 182 3.10 -12.26 14.31
CA ALA A 182 2.97 -12.49 12.87
C ALA A 182 4.33 -12.53 12.12
N LEU A 183 5.37 -11.93 12.68
CA LEU A 183 6.66 -11.67 12.01
C LEU A 183 7.86 -12.26 12.71
N VAL A 184 7.97 -12.07 14.02
CA VAL A 184 9.14 -12.40 14.83
C VAL A 184 8.72 -12.87 16.22
N ARG A 185 9.61 -13.60 16.88
CA ARG A 185 9.53 -13.86 18.32
C ARG A 185 10.89 -13.61 18.94
N ILE A 186 10.92 -13.31 20.23
CA ILE A 186 12.17 -13.27 20.99
C ILE A 186 12.53 -14.73 21.31
N ASP A 187 13.81 -15.10 21.23
CA ASP A 187 14.25 -16.44 21.62
C ASP A 187 14.02 -16.66 23.13
N GLU A 188 13.53 -17.85 23.49
CA GLU A 188 13.22 -18.20 24.87
C GLU A 188 14.49 -18.47 25.68
N ASN A 189 15.57 -18.91 25.01
CA ASN A 189 16.86 -19.19 25.64
C ASN A 189 17.80 -17.99 25.64
N ASP A 190 17.59 -17.05 24.72
CA ASP A 190 18.42 -15.85 24.55
C ASP A 190 17.55 -14.64 24.20
N LYS A 191 17.25 -13.81 25.21
CA LYS A 191 16.39 -12.63 25.04
C LYS A 191 17.00 -11.53 24.17
N SER A 192 18.26 -11.65 23.77
CA SER A 192 18.91 -10.74 22.83
C SER A 192 18.75 -11.13 21.37
N SER A 193 18.34 -12.38 21.14
CA SER A 193 18.12 -12.93 19.80
C SER A 193 16.64 -12.85 19.40
N ILE A 194 16.41 -12.40 18.17
CA ILE A 194 15.09 -12.27 17.57
C ILE A 194 14.97 -13.27 16.43
N VAL A 195 13.97 -14.15 16.49
CA VAL A 195 13.75 -15.21 15.50
C VAL A 195 12.66 -14.79 14.52
N VAL A 196 12.97 -14.83 13.23
CA VAL A 196 12.03 -14.55 12.14
C VAL A 196 11.07 -15.72 11.95
N LEU A 197 9.76 -15.46 11.92
CA LEU A 197 8.72 -16.50 11.82
C LEU A 197 8.33 -16.83 10.38
N GLN A 198 8.60 -15.93 9.42
CA GLN A 198 8.19 -16.11 8.04
C GLN A 198 9.31 -15.71 7.07
N PRO A 199 9.51 -16.42 5.96
CA PRO A 199 10.49 -15.98 4.96
C PRO A 199 10.02 -14.71 4.25
N GLY A 200 10.97 -13.87 3.82
CA GLY A 200 10.68 -12.68 3.01
C GLY A 200 11.82 -11.68 2.97
N LEU A 201 11.57 -10.54 2.31
CA LEU A 201 12.46 -9.40 2.31
C LEU A 201 12.12 -8.50 3.50
N TYR A 202 13.10 -8.20 4.34
CA TYR A 202 12.93 -7.42 5.56
C TYR A 202 13.80 -6.17 5.53
N HIS A 203 13.27 -5.09 6.09
CA HIS A 203 14.03 -3.92 6.51
C HIS A 203 14.11 -3.94 8.03
N ILE A 204 15.34 -3.97 8.54
CA ILE A 204 15.66 -3.95 9.96
C ILE A 204 16.26 -2.58 10.24
N HIS A 205 15.69 -1.87 11.21
CA HIS A 205 16.17 -0.57 11.63
C HIS A 205 16.29 -0.55 13.14
N CYS A 206 17.46 -0.21 13.65
CA CYS A 206 17.70 -0.12 15.08
C CYS A 206 18.19 1.28 15.44
N THR A 207 17.67 1.80 16.55
CA THR A 207 18.11 3.06 17.14
C THR A 207 18.33 2.86 18.62
N LEU A 208 19.53 3.15 19.10
CA LEU A 208 19.88 3.07 20.52
C LEU A 208 20.42 4.44 20.98
N THR A 209 20.14 4.81 22.23
CA THR A 209 20.60 6.05 22.84
C THR A 209 21.23 5.82 24.21
N THR A 210 22.30 6.53 24.52
CA THR A 210 22.95 6.52 25.84
C THR A 210 23.30 7.92 26.31
N LEU A 211 23.31 8.12 27.63
CA LEU A 211 23.71 9.37 28.29
C LEU A 211 25.19 9.36 28.71
N THR A 212 25.86 8.21 28.64
CA THR A 212 27.30 8.11 28.94
C THR A 212 28.13 8.34 27.69
N ALA A 213 29.33 8.90 27.85
CA ALA A 213 30.28 9.06 26.77
C ALA A 213 30.79 7.67 26.33
N VAL A 214 30.12 7.10 25.33
CA VAL A 214 30.51 5.82 24.74
C VAL A 214 31.27 6.10 23.45
N THR A 215 32.54 5.69 23.41
CA THR A 215 33.27 5.50 22.16
C THR A 215 33.12 4.04 21.76
N GLY A 216 32.45 3.77 20.65
CA GLY A 216 32.21 2.41 20.18
C GLY A 216 31.31 2.35 18.96
N GLU A 217 30.98 1.15 18.55
CA GLU A 217 30.07 0.85 17.45
C GLU A 217 29.11 -0.28 17.82
N ILE A 218 27.96 -0.32 17.14
CA ILE A 218 26.99 -1.40 17.23
C ILE A 218 26.96 -2.12 15.90
N THR A 219 27.05 -3.44 15.96
CA THR A 219 27.00 -4.33 14.81
C THR A 219 25.70 -5.12 14.84
N LEU A 220 24.97 -5.10 13.73
CA LEU A 220 23.79 -5.91 13.48
C LEU A 220 24.21 -7.24 12.88
N TYR A 221 23.75 -8.32 13.49
CA TYR A 221 24.00 -9.68 13.02
C TYR A 221 22.72 -10.32 12.49
N VAL A 222 22.86 -11.08 11.41
CA VAL A 222 21.85 -11.99 10.88
C VAL A 222 22.48 -13.36 10.72
N ASP A 223 21.98 -14.37 11.43
CA ASP A 223 22.52 -15.73 11.44
C ASP A 223 24.05 -15.74 11.66
N GLU A 224 24.52 -15.00 12.68
CA GLU A 224 25.92 -14.80 13.05
C GLU A 224 26.79 -14.04 12.04
N ALA A 225 26.25 -13.66 10.87
CA ALA A 225 26.93 -12.80 9.93
C ALA A 225 26.74 -11.32 10.28
N ASP A 226 27.83 -10.57 10.35
CA ASP A 226 27.79 -9.10 10.37
C ASP A 226 27.17 -8.59 9.07
N VAL A 227 26.06 -7.86 9.20
CA VAL A 227 25.35 -7.25 8.08
C VAL A 227 25.39 -5.72 8.09
N GLY A 228 25.99 -5.12 9.11
CA GLY A 228 26.12 -3.68 9.21
C GLY A 228 26.52 -3.19 10.59
N THR A 229 27.49 -2.29 10.61
CA THR A 229 28.02 -1.64 11.81
C THR A 229 27.80 -0.14 11.73
N ALA A 230 27.42 0.49 12.84
CA ALA A 230 27.34 1.94 12.93
C ALA A 230 28.00 2.46 14.22
N PRO A 231 28.78 3.56 14.13
CA PRO A 231 29.40 4.18 15.28
C PRO A 231 28.40 5.02 16.08
N TYR A 232 28.66 5.17 17.39
CA TYR A 232 27.96 6.17 18.20
C TYR A 232 28.29 7.58 17.75
N THR A 233 27.25 8.38 17.55
CA THR A 233 27.36 9.80 17.24
C THR A 233 26.93 10.62 18.45
N CYS A 234 27.81 11.50 18.93
CA CYS A 234 27.49 12.46 19.98
C CYS A 234 26.53 13.53 19.44
N TYR A 235 25.37 13.65 20.08
CA TYR A 235 24.41 14.70 19.83
C TYR A 235 24.45 15.73 20.96
N LYS A 236 24.59 17.00 20.58
CA LYS A 236 24.73 18.14 21.48
C LYS A 236 23.58 19.11 21.25
N PRO A 237 22.43 18.96 21.94
CA PRO A 237 21.29 19.84 21.74
C PRO A 237 21.58 21.30 22.15
N ASN A 238 22.48 21.49 23.12
CA ASN A 238 22.99 22.78 23.54
C ASN A 238 24.43 22.64 24.09
N GLU A 239 25.04 23.75 24.51
CA GLU A 239 26.43 23.79 25.01
C GLU A 239 26.58 23.16 26.42
N ASP A 240 25.50 22.84 27.12
CA ASP A 240 25.54 22.18 28.42
C ASP A 240 25.81 20.68 28.26
N GLU A 241 26.94 20.22 28.79
CA GLU A 241 27.38 18.82 28.75
C GLU A 241 26.36 17.86 29.38
N ALA A 242 25.57 18.34 30.35
CA ALA A 242 24.52 17.53 30.99
C ALA A 242 23.37 17.14 30.04
N SER A 243 23.28 17.79 28.87
CA SER A 243 22.26 17.52 27.86
C SER A 243 22.74 16.63 26.71
N TRP A 244 24.04 16.31 26.68
CA TRP A 244 24.61 15.52 25.59
C TRP A 244 24.14 14.08 25.70
N TYR A 245 23.87 13.48 24.55
CA TYR A 245 23.58 12.05 24.46
C TYR A 245 24.24 11.48 23.21
N PHE A 246 24.47 10.19 23.22
CA PHE A 246 25.06 9.47 22.11
C PHE A 246 23.98 8.59 21.50
N GLN A 247 23.86 8.65 20.18
CA GLN A 247 22.90 7.86 19.42
C GLN A 247 23.62 7.05 18.38
N VAL A 248 23.12 5.85 18.14
CA VAL A 248 23.53 4.99 17.02
C VAL A 248 22.29 4.58 16.24
N ASP A 249 22.43 4.55 14.93
CA ASP A 249 21.39 4.16 13.98
C ASP A 249 21.97 3.12 13.02
N VAL A 250 21.44 1.89 13.06
CA VAL A 250 21.83 0.81 12.15
C VAL A 250 20.63 0.43 11.31
N SER A 251 20.80 0.36 9.99
CA SER A 251 19.74 0.02 9.07
C SER A 251 20.22 -0.97 8.02
N HIS A 252 19.46 -2.05 7.82
CA HIS A 252 19.81 -3.10 6.88
C HIS A 252 18.58 -3.68 6.18
N ILE A 253 18.74 -4.09 4.92
CA ILE A 253 17.70 -4.79 4.14
C ILE A 253 18.24 -6.16 3.75
N ALA A 254 17.60 -7.23 4.22
CA ALA A 254 18.00 -8.60 3.97
C ALA A 254 16.82 -9.49 3.56
N GLN A 255 17.13 -10.51 2.75
CA GLN A 255 16.23 -11.63 2.54
C GLN A 255 16.45 -12.62 3.69
N LEU A 256 15.41 -12.87 4.49
CA LEU A 256 15.48 -13.73 5.67
C LEU A 256 14.64 -14.98 5.46
N ALA A 257 15.13 -16.11 5.94
CA ALA A 257 14.37 -17.35 6.04
C ALA A 257 13.52 -17.35 7.31
N ALA A 258 12.48 -18.21 7.36
CA ALA A 258 11.88 -18.53 8.64
C ALA A 258 12.89 -19.30 9.51
N GLY A 259 13.04 -18.88 10.75
CA GLY A 259 14.04 -19.37 11.69
C GLY A 259 15.34 -18.55 11.71
N ALA A 260 15.51 -17.55 10.84
CA ALA A 260 16.70 -16.68 10.88
C ALA A 260 16.76 -15.89 12.19
N HIS A 261 17.96 -15.73 12.73
CA HIS A 261 18.23 -15.01 13.97
C HIS A 261 18.78 -13.62 13.69
N ILE A 262 18.25 -12.62 14.39
CA ILE A 262 18.70 -11.24 14.35
C ILE A 262 19.21 -10.87 15.75
N GLY A 263 20.42 -10.32 15.82
CA GLY A 263 21.02 -9.87 17.07
C GLY A 263 21.74 -8.55 16.91
N LEU A 264 22.03 -7.88 18.02
CA LEU A 264 22.97 -6.76 18.07
C LEU A 264 24.11 -7.12 19.01
N ASP A 265 25.31 -6.73 18.63
CA ASP A 265 26.46 -6.72 19.52
C ASP A 265 26.99 -5.29 19.61
N GLY A 266 27.40 -4.90 20.81
CA GLY A 266 27.99 -3.60 21.07
C GLY A 266 29.34 -3.77 21.71
N ASP A 267 30.37 -3.23 21.07
CA ASP A 267 31.75 -3.21 21.58
C ASP A 267 31.94 -2.23 22.76
N SER A 268 30.86 -1.84 23.43
CA SER A 268 30.89 -0.92 24.57
C SER A 268 30.80 -1.66 25.89
N ASN A 269 31.81 -1.50 26.73
CA ASN A 269 31.92 -2.12 28.06
C ASN A 269 30.94 -1.58 29.12
N ASP A 270 30.09 -0.61 28.78
CA ASP A 270 29.33 0.12 29.78
C ASP A 270 27.86 0.36 29.37
N ILE A 271 26.98 -0.36 30.07
CA ILE A 271 25.57 -0.06 30.34
C ILE A 271 24.57 -0.56 29.30
N ALA A 272 23.46 -1.14 29.79
CA ALA A 272 22.29 -1.47 28.98
C ALA A 272 21.74 -0.21 28.28
N ILE A 273 21.75 -0.23 26.95
CA ILE A 273 21.46 0.95 26.13
C ILE A 273 19.98 0.95 25.76
N PRO A 274 19.18 1.93 26.24
CA PRO A 274 17.80 2.03 25.83
C PRO A 274 17.70 2.28 24.33
N GLY A 275 16.79 1.57 23.68
CA GLY A 275 16.55 1.76 22.26
C GLY A 275 15.42 0.91 21.73
N SER A 276 15.27 0.95 20.41
CA SER A 276 14.25 0.22 19.69
C SER A 276 14.80 -0.42 18.43
N MET A 277 14.20 -1.53 18.04
CA MET A 277 14.41 -2.17 16.76
C MET A 277 13.06 -2.31 16.05
N THR A 278 12.93 -1.70 14.88
CA THR A 278 11.79 -1.87 14.00
C THR A 278 12.13 -2.86 12.89
N ILE A 279 11.35 -3.93 12.81
CA ILE A 279 11.48 -4.95 11.76
C ILE A 279 10.25 -4.85 10.88
N ARG A 280 10.48 -4.62 9.58
CA ARG A 280 9.44 -4.35 8.59
C ARG A 280 9.54 -5.35 7.45
N LYS A 281 8.49 -6.14 7.22
CA LYS A 281 8.43 -7.05 6.07
C LYS A 281 8.01 -6.27 4.82
N LEU A 282 8.89 -6.23 3.83
CA LEU A 282 8.69 -5.51 2.57
C LEU A 282 7.98 -6.36 1.51
N GLN A 283 8.21 -7.67 1.51
CA GLN A 283 7.61 -8.60 0.53
C GLN A 283 7.31 -9.96 1.18
N GLN A 284 6.18 -10.57 0.79
CA GLN A 284 5.76 -11.91 1.20
C GLN A 284 6.09 -12.92 0.09
N GLY A 285 6.86 -13.97 0.39
CA GLY A 285 7.16 -15.07 -0.53
C GLY A 285 8.64 -15.47 -0.60
N ALA A 286 8.89 -16.73 -0.98
CA ALA A 286 10.18 -17.21 -1.45
C ALA A 286 10.36 -16.83 -2.92
N PHE A 287 11.57 -16.41 -3.29
CA PHE A 287 11.99 -16.38 -4.70
C PHE A 287 12.31 -17.80 -5.17
#